data_AF-A0A0S8A8Y4-F1
#
_entry.id   AF-A0A0S8A8Y4-F1
#
_cell.length_a   1.000
_cell.length_b   1.000
_cell.length_c   1.000
_cell.angle_alpha   90.00
_cell.angle_beta   90.00
_cell.angle_gamma   90.00
#
_symmetry.space_group_name_H-M   'P 1'
#
loop_
_entity.id
_entity.type
_entity.pdbx_description
1 polymer ?
#
loop_
_entity_poly.entity_id
_entity_poly.type
_entity_poly.pdbx_seq_one_letter_code
_entity_poly.pdbx_strand_id
1 'polypeptide(L)'
;MPVVPQLAMGVLFVGLYLLELLQGPTIEPLFQLQQQDVYRQITGFLLMVYVLFQWRLAWRRMGRRKIDHKRELNLHMWLGVFTPLVLYVHSSQMGYGYQALFLGVFLTNVLVGLCSPALLKIRHKSYVVYWLVLHSGLAVLVPVLLTYHLYVIYFYD
;
A
#
# COMPACT_ATOMS: atom_id res chain seq x y z
N MET A 1 -8.45 -9.38 -20.47
CA MET A 1 -8.34 -7.92 -20.22
C MET A 1 -6.86 -7.61 -20.07
N PRO A 2 -6.33 -6.57 -20.72
CA PRO A 2 -4.90 -6.31 -20.72
C PRO A 2 -4.47 -5.97 -19.29
N VAL A 3 -3.53 -6.77 -18.80
CA VAL A 3 -2.99 -6.76 -17.43
C VAL A 3 -1.69 -5.93 -17.35
N VAL A 4 -1.21 -5.52 -18.53
CA VAL A 4 0.03 -4.77 -18.76
C VAL A 4 0.01 -3.35 -18.16
N PRO A 5 -1.09 -2.56 -18.22
CA PRO A 5 -1.02 -1.19 -17.72
C PRO A 5 -0.85 -1.14 -16.19
N GLN A 6 -1.48 -2.05 -15.43
CA GLN A 6 -1.36 -2.06 -13.97
C GLN A 6 0.07 -2.29 -13.50
N LEU A 7 0.77 -3.27 -14.10
CA LEU A 7 2.14 -3.57 -13.72
C LEU A 7 3.08 -2.40 -14.05
N ALA A 8 2.99 -1.86 -15.27
CA ALA A 8 3.82 -0.73 -15.70
C ALA A 8 3.58 0.52 -14.83
N MET A 9 2.32 0.85 -14.55
CA MET A 9 1.95 1.98 -13.68
C MET A 9 2.40 1.75 -12.24
N GLY A 10 2.24 0.54 -11.71
CA GLY A 10 2.67 0.20 -10.35
C GLY A 10 4.18 0.34 -10.20
N VAL A 11 4.95 -0.20 -11.15
CA VAL A 11 6.41 -0.06 -11.17
C VAL A 11 6.81 1.42 -11.30
N LEU A 12 6.13 2.17 -12.16
CA LEU A 12 6.38 3.61 -12.31
C LEU A 12 6.13 4.36 -10.99
N PHE A 13 4.99 4.17 -10.34
CA PHE A 13 4.66 4.88 -9.09
C PHE A 13 5.57 4.48 -7.93
N VAL A 14 5.93 3.20 -7.80
CA VAL A 14 6.93 2.78 -6.80
C VAL A 14 8.29 3.38 -7.13
N GLY A 15 8.72 3.35 -8.40
CA GLY A 15 10.00 3.90 -8.83
C GLY A 15 10.12 5.40 -8.59
N LEU A 16 9.07 6.17 -8.89
CA LEU A 16 9.00 7.59 -8.60
C LEU A 16 9.04 7.86 -7.09
N TYR A 17 8.31 7.09 -6.29
CA TYR A 17 8.33 7.24 -4.84
C TYR A 17 9.71 6.93 -4.24
N LEU A 18 10.37 5.87 -4.71
CA LEU A 18 11.74 5.53 -4.29
C LEU A 18 12.76 6.59 -4.72
N LEU A 19 12.61 7.15 -5.92
CA LEU A 19 13.47 8.22 -6.41
C LEU A 19 13.37 9.45 -5.50
N GLU A 20 12.15 9.84 -5.13
CA GLU A 20 11.90 10.93 -4.19
C GLU A 20 12.54 10.64 -2.83
N LEU A 21 12.35 9.45 -2.28
CA LEU A 21 12.95 9.08 -0.99
C LEU A 21 14.48 9.20 -0.98
N LEU A 22 15.13 8.98 -2.14
CA LEU A 22 16.59 9.04 -2.28
C LEU A 22 17.11 10.46 -2.57
N GLN A 23 16.36 11.26 -3.34
CA GLN A 23 16.78 12.60 -3.76
C GLN A 23 16.27 13.72 -2.84
N GLY A 24 15.28 13.41 -1.99
CA GLY A 24 14.55 14.39 -1.20
C GLY A 24 13.26 14.86 -1.90
N PRO A 25 12.42 15.61 -1.18
CA PRO A 25 11.13 16.08 -1.69
C PRO A 25 11.31 17.03 -2.87
N THR A 26 10.67 16.75 -4.00
CA THR A 26 10.72 17.56 -5.22
C THR A 26 9.53 18.51 -5.32
N ILE A 27 8.39 18.19 -4.69
CA ILE A 27 7.17 19.01 -4.68
C ILE A 27 7.09 19.82 -3.38
N GLU A 28 7.71 20.98 -3.37
CA GLU A 28 7.82 21.85 -2.19
C GLU A 28 6.46 22.17 -1.52
N PRO A 29 5.37 22.53 -2.24
CA PRO A 29 4.09 22.80 -1.59
C PRO A 29 3.51 21.60 -0.84
N LEU A 30 3.67 20.38 -1.39
CA LEU A 30 3.23 19.15 -0.74
C LEU A 30 4.10 18.87 0.50
N PHE A 31 5.40 19.08 0.38
CA PHE A 31 6.33 18.92 1.48
C PHE A 31 5.99 19.85 2.65
N GLN A 32 5.69 21.12 2.39
CA GLN A 32 5.27 22.09 3.40
C GLN A 32 3.94 21.69 4.07
N LEU A 33 2.99 21.15 3.32
CA LEU A 33 1.77 20.58 3.90
C LEU A 33 2.07 19.39 4.80
N GLN A 34 2.98 18.50 4.39
CA GLN A 34 3.38 17.33 5.16
C GLN A 34 4.11 17.67 6.46
N GLN A 35 4.61 18.89 6.64
CA GLN A 35 5.17 19.36 7.92
C GLN A 35 4.09 19.82 8.92
N GLN A 36 2.83 19.99 8.49
CA GLN A 36 1.75 20.43 9.36
C GLN A 36 1.10 19.25 10.08
N ASP A 37 0.96 19.33 11.40
CA ASP A 37 0.41 18.24 12.22
C ASP A 37 -1.00 17.83 11.80
N VAL A 38 -1.87 18.81 11.55
CA VAL A 38 -3.25 18.56 11.11
C VAL A 38 -3.28 17.82 9.78
N TYR A 39 -2.41 18.19 8.84
CA TYR A 39 -2.31 17.52 7.55
C TYR A 39 -1.82 16.08 7.72
N ARG A 40 -0.77 15.85 8.51
CA ARG A 40 -0.24 14.51 8.80
C ARG A 40 -1.29 13.61 9.46
N GLN A 41 -2.04 14.12 10.42
CA GLN A 41 -3.10 13.37 11.10
C GLN A 41 -4.24 12.99 10.15
N ILE A 42 -4.75 13.96 9.37
CA ILE A 42 -5.85 13.71 8.43
C ILE A 42 -5.40 12.71 7.35
N THR A 43 -4.24 12.94 6.72
CA THR A 43 -3.74 12.06 5.67
C THR A 43 -3.36 10.68 6.22
N GLY A 44 -2.86 10.58 7.45
CA GLY A 44 -2.61 9.31 8.14
C GLY A 44 -3.88 8.52 8.40
N PHE A 45 -4.96 9.18 8.84
CA PHE A 45 -6.27 8.56 8.98
C PHE A 45 -6.84 8.10 7.64
N LEU A 46 -6.73 8.92 6.59
CA LEU A 46 -7.13 8.55 5.23
C LEU A 46 -6.34 7.36 4.71
N LEU A 47 -5.02 7.30 4.96
CA LEU A 47 -4.17 6.16 4.65
C LEU A 47 -4.63 4.90 5.38
N MET A 48 -5.02 5.01 6.67
CA MET A 48 -5.60 3.89 7.42
C MET A 48 -6.91 3.39 6.81
N VAL A 49 -7.85 4.28 6.51
CA VAL A 49 -9.10 3.91 5.83
C VAL A 49 -8.81 3.24 4.49
N TYR A 50 -7.83 3.74 3.75
CA TYR A 50 -7.40 3.18 2.47
C TYR A 50 -6.83 1.76 2.63
N VAL A 51 -5.93 1.54 3.60
CA VAL A 51 -5.38 0.21 3.92
C VAL A 51 -6.49 -0.75 4.31
N LEU A 52 -7.42 -0.33 5.19
CA LEU A 52 -8.56 -1.15 5.57
C LEU A 52 -9.44 -1.46 4.35
N PHE A 53 -9.62 -0.52 3.43
CA PHE A 53 -10.39 -0.76 2.22
C PHE A 53 -9.73 -1.79 1.27
N GLN A 54 -8.41 -1.97 1.29
CA GLN A 54 -7.72 -3.04 0.54
C GLN A 54 -8.19 -4.44 0.97
N TRP A 55 -8.59 -4.60 2.25
CA TRP A 55 -9.09 -5.85 2.80
C TRP A 55 -10.52 -6.19 2.36
N ARG A 56 -11.21 -5.28 1.68
CA ARG A 56 -12.57 -5.50 1.14
C ARG A 56 -12.68 -6.79 0.34
N LEU A 57 -11.70 -7.11 -0.50
CA LEU A 57 -11.73 -8.33 -1.32
C LEU A 57 -11.71 -9.58 -0.43
N ALA A 58 -10.87 -9.60 0.60
CA ALA A 58 -10.79 -10.71 1.54
C ALA A 58 -12.11 -10.89 2.31
N TRP A 59 -12.66 -9.81 2.87
CA TRP A 59 -13.95 -9.86 3.58
C TRP A 59 -15.10 -10.33 2.68
N ARG A 60 -15.16 -9.84 1.44
CA ARG A 60 -16.19 -10.26 0.47
C ARG A 60 -16.06 -11.75 0.10
N ARG A 61 -14.85 -12.29 0.01
CA ARG A 61 -14.61 -13.71 -0.26
C ARG A 61 -15.00 -14.63 0.90
N MET A 62 -14.89 -14.15 2.14
CA MET A 62 -15.33 -14.90 3.33
C MET A 62 -16.85 -14.87 3.51
N GLY A 63 -17.54 -13.88 2.95
CA GLY A 63 -18.99 -13.76 3.01
C GLY A 63 -19.72 -14.77 2.12
N ARG A 64 -20.97 -15.10 2.47
CA ARG A 64 -21.85 -16.00 1.70
C ARG A 64 -22.54 -15.35 0.49
N ARG A 65 -22.23 -14.08 0.18
CA ARG A 65 -22.89 -13.34 -0.91
C ARG A 65 -22.26 -13.69 -2.24
N LYS A 66 -23.08 -13.84 -3.30
CA LYS A 66 -22.57 -13.91 -4.68
C LYS A 66 -21.86 -12.60 -5.01
N ILE A 67 -20.56 -12.65 -5.27
CA ILE A 67 -19.76 -11.49 -5.67
C ILE A 67 -19.20 -11.72 -7.08
N ASP A 68 -19.03 -10.63 -7.81
CA ASP A 68 -18.23 -10.65 -9.03
C ASP A 68 -16.74 -10.67 -8.66
N HIS A 69 -16.17 -11.87 -8.55
CA HIS A 69 -14.77 -12.07 -8.17
C HIS A 69 -13.79 -11.35 -9.08
N LYS A 70 -14.11 -11.24 -10.38
CA LYS A 70 -13.23 -10.61 -11.36
C LYS A 70 -13.21 -9.10 -11.18
N ARG A 71 -14.39 -8.49 -10.99
CA ARG A 71 -14.49 -7.05 -10.70
C ARG A 71 -13.83 -6.68 -9.39
N GLU A 72 -14.07 -7.43 -8.31
CA GLU A 72 -13.47 -7.14 -7.00
C GLU A 72 -11.95 -7.33 -7.02
N LEU A 73 -11.44 -8.36 -7.72
CA LEU A 73 -10.00 -8.53 -7.91
C LEU A 73 -9.40 -7.38 -8.73
N ASN A 74 -10.05 -6.98 -9.82
CA ASN A 74 -9.59 -5.86 -10.64
C ASN A 74 -9.56 -4.54 -9.84
N LEU A 75 -10.58 -4.29 -9.02
CA LEU A 75 -10.61 -3.13 -8.13
C LEU A 75 -9.45 -3.17 -7.12
N HIS A 76 -9.26 -4.29 -6.43
CA HIS A 76 -8.16 -4.47 -5.49
C HIS A 76 -6.79 -4.23 -6.14
N MET A 77 -6.56 -4.79 -7.33
CA MET A 77 -5.30 -4.57 -8.06
C MET A 77 -5.10 -3.09 -8.43
N TRP A 78 -6.14 -2.43 -8.96
CA TRP A 78 -6.04 -1.01 -9.31
C TRP A 78 -5.76 -0.14 -8.10
N LEU A 79 -6.45 -0.36 -6.98
CA LEU A 79 -6.14 0.35 -5.74
C LEU A 79 -4.70 0.02 -5.31
N GLY A 80 -4.28 -1.25 -5.30
CA GLY A 80 -2.90 -1.63 -5.02
C GLY A 80 -1.86 -0.84 -5.84
N VAL A 81 -2.12 -0.61 -7.13
CA VAL A 81 -1.25 0.20 -8.01
C VAL A 81 -1.14 1.65 -7.54
N PHE A 82 -2.23 2.27 -7.10
CA PHE A 82 -2.23 3.67 -6.62
C PHE A 82 -1.70 3.84 -5.19
N THR A 83 -1.40 2.75 -4.50
CA THR A 83 -0.98 2.78 -3.09
C THR A 83 0.29 3.62 -2.83
N PRO A 84 1.35 3.58 -3.68
CA PRO A 84 2.50 4.48 -3.52
C PRO A 84 2.15 5.96 -3.61
N LEU A 85 1.16 6.34 -4.43
CA LEU A 85 0.73 7.73 -4.54
C LEU A 85 0.00 8.19 -3.28
N VAL A 86 -0.87 7.33 -2.71
CA VAL A 86 -1.56 7.63 -1.45
C VAL A 86 -0.54 7.79 -0.31
N LEU A 87 0.48 6.92 -0.28
CA LEU A 87 1.59 7.04 0.66
C LEU A 87 2.42 8.31 0.43
N TYR A 88 2.69 8.67 -0.83
CA TYR A 88 3.42 9.89 -1.19
C TYR A 88 2.70 11.16 -0.76
N VAL A 89 1.37 11.19 -0.86
CA VAL A 89 0.55 12.31 -0.34
C VAL A 89 0.73 12.44 1.17
N HIS A 90 0.82 11.32 1.90
CA HIS A 90 0.98 11.34 3.35
C HIS A 90 2.41 11.69 3.81
N SER A 91 3.44 11.14 3.17
CA SER A 91 4.84 11.39 3.53
C SER A 91 5.80 11.24 2.35
N SER A 92 6.67 12.24 2.18
CA SER A 92 7.83 12.23 1.28
C SER A 92 9.14 11.84 1.98
N GLN A 93 9.10 11.56 3.29
CA GLN A 93 10.28 11.20 4.07
C GLN A 93 10.13 9.82 4.73
N MET A 94 11.27 9.15 4.92
CA MET A 94 11.33 7.79 5.49
C MET A 94 11.07 7.76 7.00
N GLY A 95 11.36 8.86 7.70
CA GLY A 95 11.39 8.88 9.16
C GLY A 95 12.51 8.00 9.74
N TYR A 96 12.44 7.72 11.04
CA TYR A 96 13.44 6.91 11.74
C TYR A 96 12.82 5.76 12.55
N GLY A 97 13.62 4.73 12.82
CA GLY A 97 13.23 3.60 13.67
C GLY A 97 12.01 2.86 13.13
N TYR A 98 10.93 2.83 13.91
CA TYR A 98 9.71 2.09 13.54
C TYR A 98 9.00 2.65 12.30
N GLN A 99 9.16 3.95 11.99
CA GLN A 99 8.58 4.57 10.79
C GLN A 99 9.23 4.00 9.52
N ALA A 100 10.56 3.84 9.54
CA ALA A 100 11.31 3.18 8.48
C ALA A 100 10.90 1.71 8.31
N LEU A 101 10.66 0.99 9.42
CA LEU A 101 10.13 -0.36 9.39
C LEU A 101 8.72 -0.42 8.77
N PHE A 102 7.82 0.48 9.19
CA PHE A 102 6.48 0.59 8.62
C PHE A 102 6.54 0.84 7.11
N LEU A 103 7.34 1.81 6.68
CA LEU A 103 7.52 2.13 5.27
C LEU A 103 8.07 0.95 4.48
N GLY A 104 9.10 0.28 5.01
CA GLY A 104 9.71 -0.89 4.38
C GLY A 104 8.73 -2.04 4.21
N VAL A 105 7.97 -2.38 5.26
CA VAL A 105 6.92 -3.42 5.20
C VAL A 105 5.83 -3.02 4.21
N PHE A 106 5.40 -1.76 4.22
CA PHE A 106 4.36 -1.26 3.35
C PHE A 106 4.76 -1.32 1.88
N LEU A 107 5.95 -0.80 1.52
CA LEU A 107 6.47 -0.84 0.14
C LEU A 107 6.74 -2.27 -0.31
N THR A 108 7.29 -3.12 0.57
CA THR A 108 7.48 -4.55 0.26
C THR A 108 6.15 -5.21 -0.05
N ASN A 109 5.10 -4.91 0.71
CA ASN A 109 3.76 -5.44 0.45
C ASN A 109 3.20 -5.00 -0.91
N VAL A 110 3.44 -3.74 -1.30
CA VAL A 110 3.06 -3.22 -2.64
C VAL A 110 3.83 -3.96 -3.73
N LEU A 111 5.16 -4.09 -3.61
CA LEU A 111 6.01 -4.81 -4.57
C LEU A 111 5.57 -6.27 -4.73
N VAL A 112 5.34 -6.97 -3.63
CA VAL A 112 4.81 -8.34 -3.65
C VAL A 112 3.43 -8.37 -4.33
N GLY A 113 2.56 -7.39 -4.09
CA GLY A 113 1.27 -7.24 -4.77
C GLY A 113 1.40 -7.10 -6.29
N LEU A 114 2.38 -6.32 -6.77
CA LEU A 114 2.69 -6.19 -8.20
C LEU A 114 3.19 -7.50 -8.82
N CYS A 115 3.83 -8.36 -8.03
CA CYS A 115 4.22 -9.72 -8.42
C CYS A 115 3.04 -10.74 -8.39
N SER A 116 1.79 -10.29 -8.36
CA SER A 116 0.66 -11.22 -8.28
C SER A 116 0.61 -12.21 -9.45
N PRO A 117 0.18 -13.47 -9.21
CA PRO A 117 0.00 -14.46 -10.26
C PRO A 117 -0.95 -13.99 -11.37
N ALA A 118 -1.93 -13.14 -11.02
CA ALA A 118 -2.85 -12.52 -11.97
C ALA A 118 -2.13 -11.54 -12.90
N LEU A 119 -1.24 -10.70 -12.35
CA LEU A 119 -0.46 -9.72 -13.11
C LEU A 119 0.59 -10.39 -14.02
N LEU A 120 1.33 -11.35 -13.47
CA LEU A 120 2.40 -12.06 -14.17
C LEU A 120 1.91 -13.22 -15.04
N LYS A 121 0.61 -13.53 -15.02
CA LYS A 121 -0.01 -14.67 -15.70
C LYS A 121 0.59 -16.03 -15.31
N ILE A 122 1.15 -16.14 -14.11
CA ILE A 122 1.72 -17.38 -13.57
C ILE A 122 0.60 -18.23 -12.98
N ARG A 123 0.56 -19.52 -13.34
CA ARG A 123 -0.42 -20.48 -12.82
C ARG A 123 0.17 -21.60 -11.97
N HIS A 124 1.48 -21.58 -11.75
CA HIS A 124 2.15 -22.60 -10.95
C HIS A 124 1.66 -22.59 -9.50
N LYS A 125 1.13 -23.73 -9.02
CA LYS A 125 0.42 -23.82 -7.73
C LYS A 125 1.27 -23.34 -6.55
N SER A 126 2.53 -23.75 -6.48
CA SER A 126 3.41 -23.36 -5.36
C SER A 126 3.68 -21.85 -5.35
N TYR A 127 3.82 -21.23 -6.53
CA TYR A 127 4.01 -19.79 -6.64
C TYR A 127 2.79 -19.04 -6.10
N VAL A 128 1.58 -19.46 -6.49
CA VAL A 128 0.33 -18.86 -6.01
C VAL A 128 0.22 -18.96 -4.49
N VAL A 129 0.56 -20.10 -3.90
CA VAL A 129 0.49 -20.30 -2.44
C VAL A 129 1.52 -19.44 -1.71
N TYR A 130 2.79 -19.47 -2.12
CA TYR A 130 3.83 -18.66 -1.47
C TYR A 130 3.55 -17.17 -1.59
N TRP A 131 3.16 -16.71 -2.78
CA TRP A 131 2.76 -15.33 -2.99
C TRP A 131 1.59 -14.93 -2.09
N LEU A 132 0.56 -15.77 -2.00
CA LEU A 132 -0.63 -15.48 -1.18
C LEU A 132 -0.26 -15.38 0.30
N VAL A 133 0.54 -16.30 0.82
CA VAL A 133 0.98 -16.30 2.24
C VAL A 133 1.83 -15.07 2.52
N LEU A 134 2.82 -14.79 1.67
CA LEU A 134 3.72 -13.64 1.86
C LEU A 134 2.95 -12.31 1.79
N HIS A 135 2.17 -12.11 0.72
CA HIS A 135 1.41 -10.88 0.52
C HIS A 135 0.38 -10.67 1.65
N SER A 136 -0.36 -11.71 2.00
CA SER A 136 -1.38 -11.60 3.05
C SER A 136 -0.74 -11.41 4.43
N GLY A 137 0.38 -12.07 4.73
CA GLY A 137 1.12 -11.89 5.97
C GLY A 137 1.64 -10.47 6.14
N LEU A 138 2.26 -9.90 5.10
CA LEU A 138 2.68 -8.50 5.09
C LEU A 138 1.47 -7.56 5.21
N ALA A 139 0.37 -7.85 4.51
CA ALA A 139 -0.86 -7.07 4.59
C ALA A 139 -1.51 -7.06 5.97
N VAL A 140 -1.29 -8.09 6.81
CA VAL A 140 -1.71 -8.11 8.23
C VAL A 140 -0.76 -7.26 9.08
N LEU A 141 0.53 -7.30 8.79
CA LEU A 141 1.53 -6.54 9.55
C LEU A 141 1.37 -5.02 9.34
N VAL A 142 0.99 -4.58 8.14
CA VAL A 142 0.77 -3.16 7.82
C VAL A 142 -0.22 -2.46 8.79
N PRO A 143 -1.46 -2.93 9.00
CA PRO A 143 -2.40 -2.28 9.91
C PRO A 143 -1.95 -2.35 11.38
N VAL A 144 -1.20 -3.38 11.79
CA VAL A 144 -0.61 -3.44 13.14
C VAL A 144 0.39 -2.30 13.33
N LEU A 145 1.34 -2.16 12.41
CA LEU A 145 2.34 -1.07 12.45
C LEU A 145 1.69 0.31 12.29
N LEU A 146 0.64 0.42 11.48
CA LEU A 146 -0.11 1.66 11.31
C LEU A 146 -0.87 2.05 12.58
N THR A 147 -1.48 1.09 13.28
CA THR A 147 -2.13 1.34 14.57
C THR A 147 -1.10 1.77 15.62
N TYR A 148 0.06 1.12 15.65
CA TYR A 148 1.17 1.53 16.51
C TYR A 148 1.66 2.95 16.17
N HIS A 149 1.77 3.29 14.89
CA HIS A 149 2.14 4.63 14.44
C HIS A 149 1.16 5.70 14.92
N LEU A 150 -0.15 5.45 14.77
CA LEU A 150 -1.18 6.37 15.28
C LEU A 150 -1.12 6.49 16.80
N TYR A 151 -0.93 5.39 17.52
CA TYR A 151 -0.75 5.41 18.97
C TYR A 151 0.44 6.30 19.38
N VAL A 152 1.60 6.14 18.74
CA VAL A 152 2.77 6.97 19.06
C VAL A 152 2.48 8.45 18.80
N ILE A 153 1.94 8.79 17.63
CA ILE A 153 1.64 10.19 17.27
C ILE A 153 0.63 10.84 18.22
N TYR A 154 -0.42 10.12 18.66
CA TYR A 154 -1.47 10.73 19.48
C TYR A 154 -1.11 10.82 20.97
N PHE A 155 -0.18 10.01 21.46
CA PHE A 155 0.14 9.92 22.89
C PHE A 155 1.54 10.41 23.26
N TYR A 156 2.47 10.52 22.31
CA TYR A 156 3.87 10.85 22.59
C TYR A 156 4.44 12.00 21.76
N ASP A 157 3.76 12.43 20.69
CA ASP A 157 4.05 13.66 19.95
C ASP A 157 3.02 14.75 20.34
#